data_AF-A0A6N7DVM4-F1
#
_entry.id   AF-A0A6N7DVM4-F1
#
_cell.length_a   1.000
_cell.length_b   1.000
_cell.length_c   1.000
_cell.angle_alpha   90.00
_cell.angle_beta   90.00
_cell.angle_gamma   90.00
#
_symmetry.space_group_name_H-M   'P 1'
#
loop_
_entity.id
_entity.type
_entity.pdbx_description
1 polymer ?
#
loop_
_entity_poly.entity_id
_entity_poly.type
_entity_poly.pdbx_seq_one_letter_code
_entity_poly.pdbx_strand_id
1 'polypeptide(L)'
;MMDFLTFKRFISIDALIIFYYLGAVVLPTAAWFLVVWLVRKYSFVRSAYETGKKTFWQALSPKQKGWLLFFFVMAFLFMELFWRMLFEFLIAYMQMRDALVQSQISVVLPH
;
A
#
# COMPACT_ATOMS: atom_id res chain seq x y z
N MET A 1 -14.25 16.20 -17.58
CA MET A 1 -12.94 16.46 -16.92
C MET A 1 -12.92 16.04 -15.44
N MET A 2 -14.08 15.91 -14.77
CA MET A 2 -14.20 15.27 -13.45
C MET A 2 -14.50 13.76 -13.49
N ASP A 3 -14.57 13.15 -14.69
CA ASP A 3 -14.89 11.72 -14.85
C ASP A 3 -13.72 10.77 -14.59
N PHE A 4 -12.54 11.31 -14.31
CA PHE A 4 -11.37 10.52 -13.92
C PHE A 4 -11.45 10.08 -12.45
N LEU A 5 -12.14 10.85 -11.62
CA LEU A 5 -12.37 10.57 -10.19
C LEU A 5 -13.73 9.92 -9.93
N THR A 6 -14.51 9.57 -10.95
CA THR A 6 -15.75 8.81 -10.73
C THR A 6 -15.40 7.38 -10.34
N PHE A 7 -16.05 6.90 -9.28
CA PHE A 7 -15.94 5.55 -8.72
C PHE A 7 -15.89 4.43 -9.78
N LYS A 8 -16.61 4.59 -10.90
CA LYS A 8 -16.62 3.66 -12.05
C LYS A 8 -15.27 3.44 -12.74
N ARG A 9 -14.42 4.47 -12.82
CA ARG A 9 -13.13 4.40 -13.54
C ARG A 9 -11.94 4.27 -12.58
N PHE A 10 -12.06 4.80 -11.36
CA PHE A 10 -11.02 4.69 -10.33
C PHE A 10 -10.98 3.30 -9.67
N ILE A 11 -12.11 2.58 -9.66
CA ILE A 11 -12.23 1.19 -9.17
C ILE A 11 -12.53 0.23 -10.33
N SER A 12 -12.13 0.58 -11.55
CA SER A 12 -12.13 -0.43 -12.61
C SER A 12 -11.02 -1.46 -12.32
N ILE A 13 -11.23 -2.69 -12.78
CA ILE A 13 -10.28 -3.80 -12.61
C ILE A 13 -8.89 -3.40 -13.14
N ASP A 14 -8.84 -2.71 -14.28
CA ASP A 14 -7.60 -2.24 -14.89
C ASP A 14 -6.87 -1.21 -14.02
N ALA A 15 -7.61 -0.26 -13.43
CA ALA A 15 -7.03 0.73 -12.52
C ALA A 15 -6.51 0.07 -11.24
N LEU A 16 -7.25 -0.91 -10.69
CA LEU A 16 -6.83 -1.63 -9.48
C LEU A 16 -5.57 -2.46 -9.69
N ILE A 17 -5.40 -3.10 -10.85
CA ILE A 17 -4.18 -3.81 -11.24
C ILE A 17 -3.00 -2.83 -11.36
N ILE A 18 -3.21 -1.68 -11.98
CA ILE A 18 -2.18 -0.64 -12.09
C ILE A 18 -1.78 -0.13 -10.70
N PHE A 19 -2.74 0.12 -9.80
CA PHE A 19 -2.49 0.50 -8.41
C PHE A 19 -1.81 -0.60 -7.59
N TYR A 20 -2.08 -1.87 -7.87
CA TYR A 20 -1.40 -3.00 -7.22
C TYR A 20 0.11 -2.96 -7.51
N TYR A 21 0.49 -2.87 -8.80
CA TYR A 21 1.90 -2.80 -9.19
C TYR A 21 2.56 -1.45 -8.85
N LEU A 22 1.83 -0.34 -9.01
CA LEU A 22 2.32 0.97 -8.57
C LEU A 22 2.55 1.00 -7.07
N GLY A 23 1.64 0.45 -6.25
CA GLY A 23 1.80 0.39 -4.81
C GLY A 23 3.11 -0.28 -4.40
N ALA A 24 3.44 -1.42 -5.04
CA ALA A 24 4.67 -2.17 -4.75
C ALA A 24 5.96 -1.39 -5.04
N VAL A 25 5.98 -0.50 -6.03
CA VAL A 25 7.18 0.28 -6.42
C VAL A 25 7.17 1.68 -5.81
N VAL A 26 6.01 2.34 -5.82
CA VAL A 26 5.81 3.72 -5.36
C VAL A 26 5.89 3.80 -3.84
N LEU A 27 5.34 2.85 -3.08
CA LEU A 27 5.41 2.92 -1.62
C LEU A 27 6.84 2.89 -1.08
N PRO A 28 7.72 1.95 -1.44
CA PRO A 28 9.09 1.94 -0.92
C PRO A 28 9.90 3.16 -1.40
N THR A 29 9.74 3.57 -2.66
CA THR A 29 10.45 4.73 -3.21
C THR A 29 9.97 6.05 -2.60
N ALA A 30 8.67 6.25 -2.46
CA ALA A 30 8.08 7.42 -1.82
C ALA A 30 8.43 7.47 -0.33
N ALA A 31 8.34 6.36 0.40
CA ALA A 31 8.73 6.30 1.81
C ALA A 31 10.21 6.68 1.99
N TRP A 32 11.10 6.13 1.17
CA TRP A 32 12.53 6.47 1.20
C TRP A 32 12.75 7.96 0.92
N PHE A 33 12.15 8.49 -0.15
CA PHE A 33 12.28 9.89 -0.53
C PHE A 33 11.75 10.82 0.57
N LEU A 34 10.60 10.51 1.14
CA LEU A 34 9.95 11.31 2.18
C LEU A 34 10.80 11.33 3.45
N VAL A 35 11.37 10.20 3.88
CA VAL A 35 12.29 10.12 5.02
C VAL A 35 13.55 10.96 4.77
N VAL A 36 14.20 10.78 3.61
CA VAL A 36 15.42 11.55 3.26
C VAL A 36 15.12 13.05 3.20
N TRP A 37 14.00 13.42 2.60
CA TRP A 37 13.55 14.80 2.50
C TRP A 37 13.26 15.40 3.87
N LEU A 38 12.55 14.67 4.74
CA LEU A 38 12.17 15.14 6.08
C LEU A 38 13.41 15.35 6.97
N VAL A 39 14.35 14.41 6.95
CA VAL A 39 15.62 14.49 7.69
C VAL A 39 16.49 15.64 7.17
N ARG A 40 16.51 15.89 5.86
CA ARG A 40 17.28 16.99 5.26
C ARG A 40 16.65 18.36 5.54
N LYS A 41 15.32 18.45 5.53
CA LYS A 41 14.61 19.72 5.64
C LYS A 41 14.47 20.22 7.08
N TYR A 42 14.30 19.31 8.04
CA TYR A 42 14.06 19.68 9.44
C TYR A 42 15.25 19.32 10.32
N SER A 43 15.97 20.35 10.80
CA SER A 43 17.11 20.20 11.71
C SER A 43 16.77 19.48 13.01
N PHE A 44 15.54 19.66 13.52
CA PHE A 44 15.02 18.93 14.68
C PHE A 44 14.91 17.42 14.41
N VAL A 45 14.36 17.03 13.26
CA VAL A 45 14.24 15.63 12.84
C VAL A 45 15.61 15.01 12.62
N ARG A 46 16.57 15.76 12.06
CA ARG A 46 17.96 15.31 11.92
C ARG A 46 18.63 15.04 13.27
N SER A 47 18.50 15.96 14.22
CA SER A 47 19.07 15.80 15.57
C SER A 47 18.46 14.62 16.33
N ALA A 48 17.13 14.48 16.26
CA ALA A 48 16.42 13.34 16.82
C ALA A 48 16.83 12.01 16.15
N TYR A 49 17.02 12.01 14.82
CA TYR A 49 17.48 10.85 14.09
C TYR A 49 18.89 10.42 14.49
N GLU A 50 19.85 11.35 14.59
CA GLU A 50 21.23 11.00 14.97
C GLU A 50 21.36 10.57 16.43
N THR A 51 20.67 11.27 17.34
CA THR A 51 20.65 10.94 18.77
C THR A 51 19.93 9.61 19.00
N GLY A 52 18.75 9.45 18.40
CA GLY A 52 17.98 8.21 18.44
C GLY A 52 18.76 7.04 17.85
N LYS A 53 19.46 7.23 16.73
CA LYS A 53 20.33 6.19 16.15
C LYS A 53 21.42 5.77 17.12
N LYS A 54 22.17 6.70 17.72
CA LYS A 54 23.21 6.34 18.70
C LYS A 54 22.64 5.57 19.89
N THR A 55 21.59 6.10 20.52
CA THR A 55 21.00 5.50 21.71
C THR A 55 20.37 4.14 21.40
N PHE A 56 19.63 4.03 20.30
CA PHE A 56 18.95 2.79 19.89
C PHE A 56 19.95 1.70 19.51
N TRP A 57 21.00 2.03 18.75
CA TRP A 57 22.02 1.05 18.37
C TRP A 57 22.93 0.63 19.53
N GLN A 58 23.14 1.49 20.53
CA GLN A 58 23.89 1.15 21.74
C GLN A 58 23.04 0.40 22.77
N ALA A 59 21.74 0.67 22.86
CA ALA A 59 20.83 0.01 23.80
C ALA A 59 20.45 -1.42 23.40
N LEU A 60 20.42 -1.73 22.09
CA LEU A 60 20.02 -3.07 21.64
C LEU A 60 21.21 -4.06 21.57
N SER A 61 21.05 -5.18 22.26
CA SER A 61 21.89 -6.38 22.10
C SER A 61 21.77 -6.96 20.68
N PRO A 62 22.84 -7.55 20.10
CA PRO A 62 22.80 -8.16 18.77
C PRO A 62 21.67 -9.19 18.60
N LYS A 63 21.28 -9.91 19.67
CA LYS A 63 20.15 -10.86 19.64
C LYS A 63 18.80 -10.14 19.48
N GLN A 64 18.61 -9.00 20.13
CA GLN A 64 17.40 -8.19 20.01
C GLN A 64 17.31 -7.48 18.65
N LYS A 65 18.45 -7.07 18.09
CA LYS A 65 18.52 -6.50 16.73
C LYS A 65 18.03 -7.50 15.68
N GLY A 66 18.43 -8.77 15.81
CA GLY A 66 17.95 -9.85 14.93
C GLY A 66 16.44 -10.06 15.04
N TRP A 67 15.90 -10.11 16.26
CA TRP A 67 14.45 -10.23 16.48
C TRP A 67 13.65 -9.04 15.96
N LEU A 68 14.16 -7.82 16.16
CA LEU A 68 13.53 -6.61 15.66
C LEU A 68 13.50 -6.59 14.14
N LEU A 69 14.62 -6.95 13.49
CA LEU A 69 14.70 -7.04 12.04
C LEU A 69 13.75 -8.12 11.50
N PHE A 70 13.73 -9.29 12.13
CA PHE A 70 12.80 -10.37 11.77
C PHE A 70 11.34 -9.92 11.90
N PHE A 71 10.97 -9.27 13.01
CA PHE A 71 9.63 -8.73 13.22
C PHE A 71 9.28 -7.69 12.13
N PHE A 72 10.21 -6.80 11.79
CA PHE A 72 9.99 -5.78 10.76
C PHE A 72 9.78 -6.41 9.37
N VAL A 73 10.60 -7.39 9.00
CA VAL A 73 10.43 -8.14 7.74
C VAL A 73 9.10 -8.88 7.74
N MET A 74 8.75 -9.54 8.84
CA MET A 74 7.49 -10.24 8.97
C MET A 74 6.29 -9.29 8.82
N ALA A 75 6.30 -8.16 9.54
CA ALA A 75 5.26 -7.13 9.42
C ALA A 75 5.14 -6.57 8.01
N PHE A 76 6.27 -6.37 7.32
CA PHE A 76 6.29 -5.94 5.92
C PHE A 76 5.61 -6.97 5.00
N LEU A 77 5.96 -8.25 5.13
CA LEU A 77 5.33 -9.33 4.37
C LEU A 77 3.83 -9.44 4.64
N PHE A 78 3.40 -9.33 5.90
CA PHE A 78 1.98 -9.32 6.26
C PHE A 78 1.24 -8.12 5.66
N MET A 79 1.87 -6.94 5.66
CA MET A 79 1.28 -5.75 5.04
C MET A 79 1.15 -5.91 3.53
N GLU A 80 2.15 -6.50 2.87
CA GLU A 80 2.10 -6.82 1.44
C GLU A 80 0.97 -7.83 1.12
N LEU A 81 0.84 -8.89 1.91
CA LEU A 81 -0.24 -9.86 1.77
C LEU A 81 -1.61 -9.24 2.02
N PHE A 82 -1.74 -8.40 3.05
CA PHE A 82 -2.96 -7.68 3.36
C PHE A 82 -3.35 -6.74 2.21
N TRP A 83 -2.39 -5.99 1.67
CA TRP A 83 -2.58 -5.16 0.49
C TRP A 83 -3.05 -6.00 -0.70
N ARG A 84 -2.39 -7.11 -0.99
CA ARG A 84 -2.77 -8.03 -2.07
C ARG A 84 -4.20 -8.54 -1.91
N MET A 85 -4.57 -8.96 -0.70
CA MET A 85 -5.91 -9.46 -0.39
C MET A 85 -6.98 -8.38 -0.53
N LEU A 86 -6.69 -7.15 -0.10
CA LEU A 86 -7.61 -6.01 -0.24
C LEU A 86 -7.89 -5.71 -1.72
N PHE A 87 -6.84 -5.69 -2.56
CA PHE A 87 -6.98 -5.43 -3.99
C PHE A 87 -7.72 -6.57 -4.71
N GLU A 88 -7.38 -7.83 -4.45
CA GLU A 88 -8.07 -8.97 -5.06
C GLU A 88 -9.55 -9.03 -4.65
N PHE A 89 -9.87 -8.75 -3.39
CA PHE A 89 -11.24 -8.67 -2.90
C PHE A 89 -12.05 -7.59 -3.63
N LEU A 90 -11.49 -6.39 -3.79
CA LEU A 90 -12.15 -5.29 -4.48
C LEU A 90 -12.36 -5.60 -5.97
N ILE A 91 -11.39 -6.24 -6.65
CA ILE A 91 -11.54 -6.69 -8.05
C ILE A 91 -12.70 -7.69 -8.16
N ALA A 92 -12.69 -8.73 -7.32
CA ALA A 92 -13.72 -9.77 -7.34
C ALA A 92 -15.11 -9.20 -7.05
N TYR A 93 -15.20 -8.27 -6.09
CA TYR A 93 -16.45 -7.57 -5.77
C TYR A 93 -17.00 -6.81 -6.99
N MET A 94 -16.14 -6.07 -7.69
CA MET A 94 -16.55 -5.33 -8.88
C MET A 94 -16.98 -6.27 -10.02
N GLN A 95 -16.24 -7.37 -10.24
CA GLN A 95 -16.62 -8.39 -11.23
C GLN A 95 -17.98 -9.01 -10.94
N MET A 96 -18.27 -9.37 -9.68
CA MET A 96 -19.57 -9.92 -9.28
C MET A 96 -20.69 -8.90 -9.49
N ARG A 97 -20.47 -7.64 -9.12
CA ARG A 97 -21.44 -6.57 -9.30
C ARG A 97 -21.77 -6.34 -10.77
N ASP A 98 -20.76 -6.32 -11.64
CA ASP A 98 -20.96 -6.14 -13.08
C ASP A 98 -21.70 -7.34 -13.70
N ALA A 99 -21.40 -8.57 -13.28
CA ALA A 99 -22.12 -9.78 -13.70
C ALA A 99 -23.61 -9.75 -13.28
N LEU A 100 -23.92 -9.27 -12.07
CA LEU A 100 -25.29 -9.12 -11.58
C LEU A 100 -26.07 -8.04 -12.34
N VAL A 101 -25.42 -6.91 -12.67
CA VAL A 101 -26.05 -5.87 -13.49
C VAL A 101 -26.33 -6.39 -14.90
N GLN A 102 -25.39 -7.13 -15.49
CA GLN A 102 -25.57 -7.71 -16.82
C GLN A 102 -26.70 -8.75 -16.85
N SER A 103 -26.80 -9.61 -15.82
CA SER A 103 -27.87 -10.62 -15.74
C SER A 103 -29.26 -10.02 -15.51
N GLN A 104 -29.38 -8.90 -14.79
CA GLN A 104 -30.64 -8.18 -14.69
C GLN A 104 -31.08 -7.56 -16.02
N ILE A 105 -30.14 -7.03 -16.81
CA ILE A 105 -30.46 -6.43 -18.12
C ILE A 105 -30.94 -7.49 -19.11
N SER A 106 -30.34 -8.69 -19.12
CA SER A 106 -30.77 -9.79 -20.00
C SER A 106 -32.11 -10.44 -19.61
N VAL A 107 -32.54 -10.30 -18.35
CA VAL A 107 -33.89 -10.73 -17.93
C VAL A 107 -34.98 -9.72 -18.35
N VAL A 108 -34.65 -8.43 -18.52
CA VAL A 108 -35.60 -7.36 -18.88
C VAL A 108 -35.82 -7.22 -20.39
N LEU A 109 -34.86 -7.64 -21.22
CA LEU A 109 -35.01 -7.73 -22.68
C LEU A 109 -34.94 -9.20 -23.11
N PRO A 110 -36.05 -9.94 -23.02
CA PRO A 110 -36.12 -11.24 -23.68
C PRO A 110 -36.12 -10.99 -25.18
N HIS A 111 -35.14 -11.55 -25.89
CA HIS A 111 -35.25 -11.74 -27.33
C HIS A 111 -36.49 -12.58 -27.67
#